data_AF-A0A352NI74-F1
#
_entry.id   AF-A0A352NI74-F1
#
_cell.length_a   1.000
_cell.length_b   1.000
_cell.length_c   1.000
_cell.angle_alpha   90.00
_cell.angle_beta   90.00
_cell.angle_gamma   90.00
#
_symmetry.space_group_name_H-M   'P 1'
#
loop_
_entity.id
_entity.type
_entity.pdbx_description
1 polymer ?
#
loop_
_entity_poly.entity_id
_entity_poly.type
_entity_poly.pdbx_seq_one_letter_code
_entity_poly.pdbx_strand_id
1 'polypeptide(L)'
;MESKAVEQKKIIYVVIALLVILIAVFAFLNRGNEDLQEGQIIIKAGDTVLGVLTVADLQKLPAAQKKMVIQSTSGMTRHEFTGAPLLDALNSIDPGLSQKYTRIITRGIDNYTSGVNMSEVLRPNNVFIVYADHGEPLKTKTGGEGAMRIIIYQDEFGQRFTNFLTSLDLQ
;
A
#
# COMPACT_ATOMS: atom_id res chain seq x y z
N MET A 1 -30.28 48.09 -13.68
CA MET A 1 -30.05 46.74 -13.12
C MET A 1 -29.08 45.89 -13.95
N GLU A 2 -28.86 46.16 -15.25
CA GLU A 2 -27.96 45.38 -16.11
C GLU A 2 -26.46 45.43 -15.75
N SER A 3 -25.94 46.59 -15.32
CA SER A 3 -24.51 46.77 -15.05
C SER A 3 -23.96 45.83 -13.95
N LYS A 4 -24.71 45.66 -12.85
CA LYS A 4 -24.33 44.77 -11.73
C LYS A 4 -24.29 43.29 -12.13
N ALA A 5 -25.13 42.86 -13.07
CA ALA A 5 -25.19 41.48 -13.54
C ALA A 5 -23.98 41.12 -14.42
N VAL A 6 -23.45 42.08 -15.19
CA VAL A 6 -22.23 41.89 -16.01
C VAL A 6 -20.99 41.80 -15.12
N GLU A 7 -20.92 42.62 -14.06
CA GLU A 7 -19.84 42.59 -13.07
C GLU A 7 -19.80 41.27 -12.29
N GLN A 8 -20.96 40.76 -11.88
CA GLN A 8 -21.06 39.45 -11.23
C GLN A 8 -20.62 38.30 -12.15
N LYS A 9 -21.00 38.32 -13.44
CA LYS A 9 -20.55 37.31 -14.41
C LYS A 9 -19.03 37.34 -14.59
N LYS A 10 -18.40 38.52 -14.65
CA LYS A 10 -16.94 38.66 -14.72
C LYS A 10 -16.24 38.08 -13.48
N ILE A 11 -16.78 38.36 -12.29
CA ILE A 11 -16.24 37.80 -11.02
C ILE A 11 -16.33 36.27 -11.04
N ILE A 12 -17.44 35.70 -11.52
CA ILE A 12 -17.60 34.24 -11.65
C ILE A 12 -16.53 33.66 -12.58
N TYR A 13 -16.26 34.26 -13.74
CA TYR A 13 -15.22 33.78 -14.64
C TYR A 13 -13.81 33.84 -14.03
N VAL A 14 -13.49 34.91 -13.29
CA VAL A 14 -12.20 35.05 -12.58
C VAL A 14 -12.05 33.98 -11.51
N VAL A 15 -13.10 33.74 -10.72
CA VAL A 15 -13.09 32.70 -9.67
C VAL A 15 -12.94 31.30 -10.29
N ILE A 16 -13.63 31.01 -11.39
CA ILE A 16 -13.50 29.73 -12.11
C ILE A 16 -12.07 29.57 -12.64
N ALA A 17 -11.50 30.59 -13.27
CA ALA A 17 -10.13 30.53 -13.79
C ALA A 17 -9.12 30.27 -12.66
N LEU A 18 -9.28 30.93 -11.52
CA LEU A 18 -8.42 30.74 -10.36
C LEU A 18 -8.56 29.33 -9.75
N LEU A 19 -9.79 28.78 -9.70
CA LEU A 19 -10.04 27.40 -9.29
C LEU A 19 -9.36 26.40 -10.23
N VAL A 20 -9.44 26.60 -11.54
CA VAL A 20 -8.79 25.72 -12.53
C VAL A 20 -7.26 25.75 -12.36
N ILE A 21 -6.68 26.93 -12.12
CA ILE A 21 -5.24 27.07 -11.85
C ILE A 21 -4.85 26.33 -10.57
N LEU A 22 -5.62 26.48 -9.49
CA LEU A 22 -5.37 25.75 -8.24
C LEU A 22 -5.42 24.24 -8.44
N ILE A 23 -6.44 23.73 -9.14
CA ILE A 23 -6.56 22.30 -9.46
C ILE A 23 -5.36 21.83 -10.28
N ALA A 24 -4.91 22.60 -11.27
CA ALA A 24 -3.76 22.26 -12.10
C ALA A 24 -2.45 22.23 -11.29
N VAL A 25 -2.24 23.20 -10.40
CA VAL A 25 -1.07 23.26 -9.51
C VAL A 25 -1.07 22.09 -8.55
N PHE A 26 -2.19 21.80 -7.89
CA PHE A 26 -2.29 20.66 -6.99
C PHE A 26 -2.16 19.33 -7.73
N ALA A 27 -2.73 19.20 -8.92
CA ALA A 27 -2.58 18.00 -9.74
C ALA A 27 -1.11 17.79 -10.15
N PHE A 28 -0.37 18.86 -10.42
CA PHE A 28 1.06 18.79 -10.73
C PHE A 28 1.91 18.44 -9.51
N LEU A 29 1.70 19.11 -8.38
CA LEU A 29 2.42 18.84 -7.12
C LEU A 29 2.12 17.45 -6.55
N ASN A 30 0.90 16.96 -6.76
CA ASN A 30 0.47 15.64 -6.29
C ASN A 30 0.75 14.53 -7.31
N ARG A 31 1.41 14.84 -8.44
CA ARG A 31 1.87 13.86 -9.42
C ARG A 31 3.13 13.20 -8.86
N GLY A 32 2.96 12.29 -7.90
CA GLY A 32 4.04 11.46 -7.39
C GLY A 32 4.64 10.66 -8.55
N ASN A 33 5.93 10.86 -8.83
CA ASN A 33 6.70 10.06 -9.80
C ASN A 33 7.10 8.71 -9.19
N GLU A 34 6.16 8.03 -8.54
CA GLU A 34 6.39 6.69 -8.04
C GLU A 34 6.16 5.74 -9.19
N ASP A 35 7.25 5.27 -9.80
CA ASP A 35 7.21 4.21 -10.80
C ASP A 35 6.92 2.88 -10.09
N LEU A 36 5.65 2.73 -9.67
CA LEU A 36 5.15 1.54 -9.01
C LEU A 36 5.07 0.42 -10.03
N GLN A 37 5.78 -0.67 -9.76
CA GLN A 37 5.80 -1.86 -10.61
C GLN A 37 5.40 -3.07 -9.76
N GLU A 38 4.47 -3.87 -10.27
CA GLU A 38 4.14 -5.16 -9.64
C GLU A 38 5.33 -6.13 -9.73
N GLY A 39 5.45 -7.04 -8.76
CA GLY A 39 6.60 -7.96 -8.66
C GLY A 39 7.73 -7.48 -7.75
N GLN A 40 7.71 -6.21 -7.35
CA GLN A 40 8.63 -5.64 -6.37
C GLN A 40 7.90 -4.76 -5.35
N ILE A 41 8.46 -4.68 -4.14
CA ILE A 41 8.02 -3.79 -3.07
C ILE A 41 9.14 -2.80 -2.81
N ILE A 42 8.87 -1.52 -3.06
CA ILE A 42 9.79 -0.43 -2.70
C ILE A 42 9.56 -0.09 -1.22
N ILE A 43 10.61 -0.17 -0.41
CA ILE A 43 10.60 0.22 0.99
C ILE A 43 11.30 1.58 1.10
N LYS A 44 10.59 2.57 1.63
CA LYS A 44 11.05 3.96 1.66
C LYS A 44 10.66 4.66 2.96
N ALA A 45 11.27 5.80 3.22
CA ALA A 45 10.84 6.76 4.23
C ALA A 45 10.87 8.15 3.62
N GLY A 46 9.68 8.71 3.35
CA GLY A 46 9.55 9.93 2.56
C GLY A 46 10.15 9.75 1.16
N ASP A 47 11.08 10.62 0.77
CA ASP A 47 11.74 10.57 -0.55
C ASP A 47 12.93 9.59 -0.60
N THR A 48 13.31 8.98 0.53
CA THR A 48 14.47 8.08 0.61
C THR A 48 14.06 6.63 0.40
N VAL A 49 14.53 6.00 -0.67
CA VAL A 49 14.41 4.55 -0.86
C VAL A 49 15.42 3.82 0.03
N LEU A 50 14.92 2.97 0.91
CA LEU A 50 15.69 2.19 1.88
C LEU A 50 16.04 0.80 1.34
N GLY A 51 15.18 0.24 0.48
CA GLY A 51 15.42 -1.05 -0.15
C GLY A 51 14.30 -1.47 -1.08
N VAL A 52 14.50 -2.60 -1.77
CA VAL A 52 13.51 -3.22 -2.66
C VAL A 52 13.47 -4.71 -2.35
N LEU A 53 12.26 -5.27 -2.25
CA LEU A 53 12.05 -6.70 -2.05
C LEU A 53 11.28 -7.30 -3.21
N THR A 54 11.71 -8.47 -3.67
CA THR A 54 10.99 -9.29 -4.65
C THR A 54 10.42 -10.54 -3.97
N VAL A 55 9.55 -11.27 -4.68
CA VAL A 55 9.09 -12.59 -4.22
C VAL A 55 10.27 -13.54 -3.95
N ALA A 56 11.31 -13.51 -4.80
CA ALA A 56 12.49 -14.33 -4.62
C ALA A 56 13.26 -13.98 -3.34
N ASP A 57 13.24 -12.72 -2.90
CA ASP A 57 13.86 -12.32 -1.63
C ASP A 57 13.02 -12.77 -0.43
N LEU A 58 11.70 -12.66 -0.52
CA LEU A 58 10.79 -13.15 0.53
C LEU A 58 10.88 -14.68 0.69
N GLN A 59 11.11 -15.43 -0.40
CA GLN A 59 11.28 -16.88 -0.37
C GLN A 59 12.59 -17.33 0.30
N LYS A 60 13.59 -16.45 0.44
CA LYS A 60 14.82 -16.73 1.20
C LYS A 60 14.62 -16.60 2.71
N LEU A 61 13.54 -15.95 3.13
CA LEU A 61 13.18 -15.80 4.54
C LEU A 61 12.42 -17.05 5.04
N PRO A 62 12.37 -17.29 6.37
CA PRO A 62 11.57 -18.37 6.93
C PRO A 62 10.11 -18.27 6.47
N ALA A 63 9.66 -19.22 5.65
CA ALA A 63 8.30 -19.23 5.14
C ALA A 63 7.30 -19.48 6.28
N ALA A 64 6.25 -18.67 6.30
CA ALA A 64 5.13 -18.78 7.22
C ALA A 64 3.85 -19.11 6.43
N GLN A 65 3.23 -20.23 6.78
CA GLN A 65 1.88 -20.57 6.32
C GLN A 65 0.85 -20.08 7.35
N LYS A 66 -0.20 -19.41 6.87
CA LYS A 66 -1.29 -18.87 7.69
C LYS A 66 -2.64 -19.24 7.12
N LYS A 67 -3.41 -20.00 7.90
CA LYS A 67 -4.81 -20.31 7.62
C LYS A 67 -5.67 -19.25 8.28
N MET A 68 -6.52 -18.58 7.49
CA MET A 68 -7.44 -17.58 8.06
C MET A 68 -8.75 -17.51 7.27
N VAL A 69 -9.76 -16.91 7.91
CA VAL A 69 -11.05 -16.62 7.29
C VAL A 69 -11.18 -15.11 7.19
N ILE A 70 -11.49 -14.61 6.00
CA ILE A 70 -11.77 -13.19 5.77
C ILE A 70 -13.28 -13.01 5.66
N GLN A 71 -13.83 -12.12 6.48
CA GLN A 71 -15.23 -11.75 6.49
C GLN A 71 -15.43 -10.47 5.69
N SER A 72 -16.14 -10.58 4.57
CA SER A 72 -16.49 -9.45 3.71
C SER A 72 -18.00 -9.28 3.64
N THR A 73 -18.46 -8.18 3.06
CA THR A 73 -19.90 -7.98 2.76
C THR A 73 -20.46 -9.05 1.82
N SER A 74 -19.61 -9.65 0.98
CA SER A 74 -19.94 -10.78 0.09
C SER A 74 -19.92 -12.15 0.77
N GLY A 75 -19.56 -12.23 2.06
CA GLY A 75 -19.47 -13.47 2.83
C GLY A 75 -18.07 -13.81 3.30
N MET A 76 -17.91 -15.05 3.76
CA MET A 76 -16.67 -15.58 4.33
C MET A 76 -15.83 -16.35 3.31
N THR A 77 -14.56 -16.01 3.17
CA THR A 77 -13.60 -16.73 2.32
C THR A 77 -12.49 -17.34 3.17
N ARG A 78 -12.09 -18.58 2.85
CA ARG A 78 -11.02 -19.30 3.54
C ARG A 78 -9.74 -19.20 2.72
N HIS A 79 -8.63 -18.91 3.40
CA HIS A 79 -7.33 -18.71 2.77
C HIS A 79 -6.26 -19.55 3.48
N GLU A 80 -5.27 -19.98 2.71
CA GLU A 80 -4.04 -20.62 3.19
C GLU A 80 -2.86 -19.87 2.59
N PHE A 81 -2.56 -18.73 3.19
CA PHE A 81 -1.53 -17.84 2.72
C PHE A 81 -0.14 -18.39 3.02
N THR A 82 0.78 -18.20 2.07
CA THR A 82 2.21 -18.43 2.24
C THR A 82 2.97 -17.12 2.04
N GLY A 83 3.87 -16.82 2.97
CA GLY A 83 4.60 -15.55 2.99
C GLY A 83 5.75 -15.53 3.98
N ALA A 84 6.23 -14.33 4.30
CA ALA A 84 7.21 -14.07 5.35
C ALA A 84 6.65 -13.05 6.36
N PRO A 85 7.04 -13.12 7.65
CA PRO A 85 6.72 -12.09 8.62
C PRO A 85 7.27 -10.73 8.14
N LEU A 86 6.45 -9.67 8.27
CA LEU A 86 6.87 -8.33 7.83
C LEU A 86 8.11 -7.86 8.61
N LEU A 87 8.24 -8.21 9.88
CA LEU A 87 9.42 -7.90 10.68
C LEU A 87 10.70 -8.50 10.08
N ASP A 88 10.66 -9.76 9.65
CA ASP A 88 11.82 -10.43 9.07
C ASP A 88 12.20 -9.81 7.71
N ALA A 89 11.19 -9.40 6.93
CA ALA A 89 11.40 -8.69 5.67
C ALA A 89 12.01 -7.28 5.87
N LEU A 90 11.67 -6.58 6.95
CA LEU A 90 12.33 -5.31 7.28
C LEU A 90 13.76 -5.52 7.79
N ASN A 91 13.96 -6.55 8.63
CA ASN A 91 15.27 -6.87 9.21
C ASN A 91 16.28 -7.35 8.16
N SER A 92 15.83 -7.93 7.04
CA SER A 92 16.72 -8.32 5.94
C SER A 92 17.31 -7.11 5.20
N ILE A 93 16.74 -5.92 5.35
CA ILE A 93 17.25 -4.66 4.79
C ILE A 93 18.09 -3.93 5.83
N ASP A 94 17.49 -3.56 6.96
CA ASP A 94 18.16 -2.93 8.10
C ASP A 94 17.39 -3.30 9.38
N PRO A 95 17.98 -4.07 10.31
CA PRO A 95 17.38 -4.42 11.60
C PRO A 95 16.94 -3.21 12.45
N GLY A 96 17.51 -2.03 12.16
CA GLY A 96 17.20 -0.76 12.80
C GLY A 96 15.86 -0.15 12.40
N LEU A 97 15.26 -0.56 11.28
CA LEU A 97 14.05 0.08 10.74
C LEU A 97 12.87 0.02 11.71
N SER A 98 12.70 -1.12 12.38
CA SER A 98 11.60 -1.31 13.34
C SER A 98 11.70 -0.45 14.60
N GLN A 99 12.88 0.11 14.91
CA GLN A 99 13.07 1.03 16.04
C GLN A 99 13.03 2.51 15.61
N LYS A 100 13.33 2.80 14.34
CA LYS A 100 13.38 4.17 13.79
C LYS A 100 11.98 4.70 13.44
N TYR A 101 11.07 3.82 13.02
CA TYR A 101 9.76 4.19 12.51
C TYR A 101 8.63 3.59 13.34
N THR A 102 7.51 4.29 13.40
CA THR A 102 6.36 3.94 14.25
C THR A 102 5.18 3.41 13.46
N ARG A 103 5.12 3.70 12.16
CA ARG A 103 4.01 3.32 11.28
C ARG A 103 4.52 3.00 9.88
N ILE A 104 3.76 2.20 9.15
CA ILE A 104 3.99 1.86 7.76
C ILE A 104 2.71 2.15 6.98
N ILE A 105 2.82 2.91 5.91
CA ILE A 105 1.75 3.06 4.92
C ILE A 105 2.02 2.06 3.79
N THR A 106 1.10 1.12 3.63
CA THR A 106 1.11 0.12 2.56
C THR A 106 0.42 0.71 1.34
N ARG A 107 0.91 0.43 0.13
CA ARG A 107 0.28 0.89 -1.12
C ARG A 107 0.26 -0.23 -2.17
N GLY A 108 -0.90 -0.43 -2.78
CA GLY A 108 -1.07 -1.30 -3.94
C GLY A 108 -0.91 -0.53 -5.25
N ILE A 109 -0.67 -1.24 -6.36
CA ILE A 109 -0.62 -0.65 -7.72
C ILE A 109 -1.92 0.08 -8.12
N ASP A 110 -3.03 -0.27 -7.48
CA ASP A 110 -4.33 0.36 -7.63
C ASP A 110 -4.49 1.66 -6.81
N ASN A 111 -3.41 2.13 -6.18
CA ASN A 111 -3.38 3.25 -5.26
C ASN A 111 -4.19 3.05 -3.97
N TYR A 112 -4.68 1.84 -3.69
CA TYR A 112 -5.24 1.53 -2.39
C TYR A 112 -4.13 1.60 -1.33
N THR A 113 -4.37 2.38 -0.28
CA THR A 113 -3.43 2.52 0.84
C THR A 113 -4.04 2.11 2.16
N SER A 114 -3.24 1.46 3.01
CA SER A 114 -3.62 1.19 4.40
C SER A 114 -2.48 1.54 5.36
N GLY A 115 -2.81 1.74 6.63
CA GLY A 115 -1.80 1.96 7.67
C GLY A 115 -1.60 0.68 8.48
N VAL A 116 -0.36 0.37 8.83
CA VAL A 116 0.03 -0.69 9.77
C VAL A 116 0.93 -0.07 10.84
N ASN A 117 0.62 -0.25 12.12
CA ASN A 117 1.47 0.27 13.19
C ASN A 117 2.68 -0.65 13.40
N MET A 118 3.85 -0.09 13.73
CA MET A 118 5.05 -0.89 14.00
C MET A 118 4.85 -1.84 15.20
N SER A 119 4.01 -1.46 16.17
CA SER A 119 3.62 -2.34 17.28
C SER A 119 2.84 -3.58 16.83
N GLU A 120 2.10 -3.51 15.71
CA GLU A 120 1.47 -4.67 15.08
C GLU A 120 2.49 -5.55 14.37
N VAL A 121 3.52 -4.95 13.75
CA VAL A 121 4.62 -5.65 13.07
C VAL A 121 5.52 -6.39 14.06
N LEU A 122 5.82 -5.76 15.20
CA LEU A 122 6.59 -6.33 16.30
C LEU A 122 5.84 -7.41 17.07
N ARG A 123 4.51 -7.47 16.92
CA ARG A 123 3.70 -8.52 17.55
C ARG A 123 4.01 -9.86 16.88
N PRO A 124 4.35 -10.91 17.66
CA PRO A 124 4.59 -12.22 17.10
C PRO A 124 3.39 -12.72 16.29
N ASN A 125 3.67 -13.31 15.12
CA ASN A 125 2.68 -13.99 14.29
C ASN A 125 1.48 -13.11 13.87
N ASN A 126 1.72 -11.84 13.54
CA ASN A 126 0.63 -10.91 13.23
C ASN A 126 0.65 -10.35 11.81
N VAL A 127 1.69 -9.61 11.42
CA VAL A 127 1.74 -8.97 10.08
C VAL A 127 2.66 -9.74 9.14
N PHE A 128 2.18 -10.03 7.94
CA PHE A 128 2.91 -10.81 6.93
C PHE A 128 2.84 -10.14 5.55
N ILE A 129 3.91 -10.32 4.78
CA ILE A 129 3.89 -10.14 3.33
C ILE A 129 3.71 -11.52 2.72
N VAL A 130 2.61 -11.74 2.01
CA VAL A 130 2.27 -13.03 1.39
C VAL A 130 2.39 -12.94 -0.12
N TYR A 131 2.83 -14.04 -0.73
CA TYR A 131 3.10 -14.16 -2.17
C TYR A 131 2.38 -15.37 -2.80
N ALA A 132 1.72 -16.21 -1.99
CA ALA A 132 0.89 -17.31 -2.47
C ALA A 132 -0.35 -17.54 -1.57
N ASP A 133 -1.39 -18.13 -2.14
CA ASP A 133 -2.63 -18.54 -1.46
C ASP A 133 -3.08 -19.91 -1.99
N HIS A 134 -3.46 -20.82 -1.09
CA HIS A 134 -3.77 -22.23 -1.43
C HIS A 134 -2.64 -22.93 -2.21
N GLY A 135 -1.39 -22.55 -1.94
CA GLY A 135 -0.21 -23.09 -2.62
C GLY A 135 0.08 -22.49 -4.00
N GLU A 136 -0.80 -21.65 -4.53
CA GLU A 136 -0.66 -21.02 -5.84
C GLU A 136 -0.10 -19.60 -5.72
N PRO A 137 0.81 -19.16 -6.62
CA PRO A 137 1.31 -17.79 -6.64
C PRO A 137 0.17 -16.77 -6.77
N LEU A 138 0.26 -15.68 -5.99
CA LEU A 138 -0.68 -14.58 -6.13
C LEU A 138 -0.54 -13.92 -7.51
N LYS A 139 -1.69 -13.62 -8.12
CA LYS A 139 -1.75 -13.00 -9.43
C LYS A 139 -1.69 -11.48 -9.34
N THR A 140 -0.98 -10.86 -10.27
CA THR A 140 -0.93 -9.41 -10.46
C THR A 140 -2.29 -8.88 -10.87
N LYS A 141 -2.47 -7.57 -10.83
CA LYS A 141 -3.73 -6.92 -11.23
C LYS A 141 -4.11 -7.23 -12.67
N THR A 142 -3.12 -7.49 -13.52
CA THR A 142 -3.29 -7.87 -14.94
C THR A 142 -3.32 -9.38 -15.17
N GLY A 143 -3.21 -10.21 -14.12
CA GLY A 143 -3.29 -11.67 -14.20
C GLY A 143 -1.96 -12.41 -14.36
N GLY A 144 -0.83 -11.70 -14.36
CA GLY A 144 0.52 -12.29 -14.30
C GLY A 144 0.84 -12.86 -12.91
N GLU A 145 2.06 -13.36 -12.72
CA GLU A 145 2.53 -13.87 -11.42
C GLU A 145 3.43 -12.86 -10.71
N GLY A 146 3.57 -13.03 -9.39
CA GLY A 146 4.51 -12.24 -8.58
C GLY A 146 3.86 -11.12 -7.78
N ALA A 147 2.52 -11.11 -7.66
CA ALA A 147 1.88 -10.19 -6.74
C ALA A 147 2.24 -10.50 -5.28
N MET A 148 2.23 -9.47 -4.47
CA MET A 148 2.39 -9.57 -3.03
C MET A 148 1.23 -8.87 -2.35
N ARG A 149 0.93 -9.28 -1.12
CA ARG A 149 -0.18 -8.75 -0.33
C ARG A 149 0.24 -8.61 1.13
N ILE A 150 -0.22 -7.54 1.79
CA ILE A 150 -0.17 -7.47 3.26
C ILE A 150 -1.37 -8.19 3.83
N ILE A 151 -1.13 -9.04 4.83
CA ILE A 151 -2.18 -9.56 5.71
C ILE A 151 -1.84 -9.21 7.17
N ILE A 152 -2.89 -8.96 7.95
CA ILE A 152 -2.84 -8.76 9.39
C ILE A 152 -3.67 -9.89 9.99
N TYR A 153 -3.00 -10.86 10.59
CA TYR A 153 -3.62 -12.12 11.00
C TYR A 153 -4.76 -11.95 12.03
N GLN A 154 -4.71 -10.88 12.82
CA GLN A 154 -5.76 -10.54 13.79
C GLN A 154 -6.90 -9.68 13.22
N ASP A 155 -6.85 -9.28 11.94
CA ASP A 155 -7.93 -8.56 11.27
C ASP A 155 -8.78 -9.55 10.47
N GLU A 156 -9.97 -9.84 10.99
CA GLU A 156 -10.92 -10.77 10.36
C GLU A 156 -11.64 -10.16 9.16
N PHE A 157 -11.66 -8.84 9.00
CA PHE A 157 -12.40 -8.17 7.93
C PHE A 157 -11.55 -7.95 6.67
N GLY A 158 -10.22 -8.02 6.80
CA GLY A 158 -9.29 -7.88 5.69
C GLY A 158 -9.33 -6.50 5.01
N GLN A 159 -9.99 -5.51 5.62
CA GLN A 159 -10.13 -4.18 5.05
C GLN A 159 -8.79 -3.48 4.90
N ARG A 160 -7.79 -3.83 5.74
CA ARG A 160 -6.43 -3.29 5.73
C ARG A 160 -5.46 -4.13 4.90
N PHE A 161 -5.94 -5.16 4.20
CA PHE A 161 -5.08 -6.05 3.43
C PHE A 161 -4.82 -5.45 2.06
N THR A 162 -3.67 -4.79 1.91
CA THR A 162 -3.27 -4.20 0.64
C THR A 162 -2.90 -5.28 -0.36
N ASN A 163 -3.74 -5.48 -1.37
CA ASN A 163 -3.46 -6.31 -2.55
C ASN A 163 -2.49 -5.61 -3.50
N PHE A 164 -1.85 -6.38 -4.39
CA PHE A 164 -0.96 -5.85 -5.43
C PHE A 164 0.09 -4.90 -4.87
N LEU A 165 0.66 -5.27 -3.72
CA LEU A 165 1.54 -4.43 -2.91
C LEU A 165 2.78 -4.03 -3.72
N THR A 166 3.03 -2.72 -3.79
CA THR A 166 4.16 -2.14 -4.54
C THR A 166 5.03 -1.23 -3.70
N SER A 167 4.52 -0.68 -2.59
CA SER A 167 5.36 0.11 -1.67
C SER A 167 4.98 0.00 -0.21
N LEU A 168 5.99 0.17 0.64
CA LEU A 168 5.88 0.40 2.08
C LEU A 168 6.59 1.71 2.42
N ASP A 169 5.85 2.70 2.89
CA ASP A 169 6.38 3.99 3.33
C ASP A 169 6.42 4.04 4.86
N LEU A 170 7.62 4.11 5.41
CA LEU A 170 7.92 4.06 6.84
C LEU A 170 7.88 5.47 7.42
N GLN A 171 7.10 5.66 8.49
CA GLN A 171 6.79 6.95 9.14
C GLN A 171 7.10 6.95 10.64
#